data_AF-A0A925LHH0-F1
#
_entry.id   AF-A0A925LHH0-F1
#
_cell.length_a   1.000
_cell.length_b   1.000
_cell.length_c   1.000
_cell.angle_alpha   90.00
_cell.angle_beta   90.00
_cell.angle_gamma   90.00
#
_symmetry.space_group_name_H-M   'P 1'
#
loop_
_entity.id
_entity.type
_entity.pdbx_description
1 polymer ?
#
loop_
_entity_poly.entity_id
_entity_poly.type
_entity_poly.pdbx_seq_one_letter_code
_entity_poly.pdbx_strand_id
1 'polypeptide(L)' 'MSGLIFDIQRFSLHDGPGIRTTVFLKGCPLRCIWCHNPESMNRAPELSSREKV' A
#
# COMPACT_ATOMS: atom_id res chain seq x y z
N MET A 1 1.05 -9.51 17.84
CA MET A 1 0.65 -9.68 16.42
C MET A 1 1.22 -8.50 15.65
N SER A 2 1.90 -8.72 14.52
CA SER A 2 2.58 -7.67 13.73
C SER A 2 2.27 -7.81 12.23
N GLY A 3 2.21 -6.69 11.51
CA GLY A 3 2.02 -6.65 10.05
C GLY A 3 2.99 -5.67 9.39
N LEU A 4 3.32 -5.91 8.12
CA LEU A 4 4.26 -5.07 7.37
C LEU A 4 3.48 -4.08 6.49
N ILE A 5 3.75 -2.79 6.69
CA ILE A 5 3.08 -1.68 6.01
C ILE A 5 4.10 -1.03 5.07
N PHE A 6 3.69 -0.67 3.86
CA PHE A 6 4.54 0.07 2.92
C PHE A 6 4.12 1.52 2.73
N ASP A 7 2.87 1.86 3.01
CA ASP A 7 2.38 3.23 2.96
C ASP A 7 1.20 3.47 3.91
N ILE A 8 1.05 4.73 4.34
CA ILE A 8 -0.10 5.20 5.12
C ILE A 8 -0.57 6.51 4.50
N GLN A 9 -1.71 6.47 3.83
CA GLN A 9 -2.33 7.65 3.23
C GLN A 9 -3.38 8.21 4.19
N ARG A 10 -3.18 9.45 4.64
CA ARG A 10 -4.18 10.19 5.42
C ARG A 10 -5.09 10.97 4.48
N PHE A 11 -6.31 11.23 4.91
CA PHE A 11 -7.31 12.01 4.16
C PHE A 11 -7.67 11.43 2.77
N SER A 12 -7.73 10.10 2.65
CA SER A 12 -8.26 9.47 1.44
C SER A 12 -9.75 9.74 1.31
N LEU A 13 -10.15 10.29 0.16
CA LEU A 13 -11.54 10.59 -0.22
C LEU A 13 -12.11 9.56 -1.20
N HIS A 14 -11.25 8.74 -1.80
CA HIS A 14 -11.60 7.85 -2.91
C HIS A 14 -11.69 6.38 -2.49
N ASP A 15 -11.14 6.00 -1.34
CA ASP A 15 -11.12 4.61 -0.85
C ASP A 15 -12.38 4.21 -0.06
N GLY A 16 -13.43 5.02 -0.14
CA GLY A 16 -14.73 4.74 0.49
C GLY A 16 -15.45 6.01 0.96
N PRO A 17 -16.64 5.88 1.58
CA PRO A 17 -17.41 7.03 2.03
C PRO A 17 -16.72 7.80 3.15
N GLY A 18 -16.66 9.13 3.02
CA GLY A 18 -16.08 10.06 3.99
C GLY A 18 -14.56 10.17 3.93
N ILE A 19 -13.96 10.83 4.93
CA ILE A 19 -12.51 10.97 5.05
C ILE A 19 -11.94 9.72 5.72
N ARG A 20 -10.98 9.06 5.06
CA ARG A 20 -10.36 7.82 5.54
C ARG A 20 -8.85 7.96 5.71
N THR A 21 -8.30 7.14 6.60
CA THR A 21 -6.87 6.84 6.62
C THR A 21 -6.69 5.44 6.07
N THR A 22 -6.04 5.34 4.91
CA THR A 22 -5.78 4.07 4.22
C THR A 22 -4.41 3.55 4.62
N VAL A 23 -4.36 2.30 5.10
CA VAL A 23 -3.11 1.62 5.46
C VAL A 23 -2.83 0.55 4.41
N PHE A 24 -1.71 0.69 3.71
CA PHE A 24 -1.32 -0.23 2.65
C PHE A 24 -0.35 -1.29 3.18
N LEU A 25 -0.78 -2.55 3.13
CA LEU A 25 -0.04 -3.71 3.62
C LEU A 25 0.80 -4.36 2.53
N LYS A 26 1.95 -4.92 2.92
CA LYS A 26 2.75 -5.80 2.07
C LYS A 26 2.13 -7.21 2.03
N GLY A 27 2.26 -7.88 0.89
CA GLY A 27 1.90 -9.27 0.67
C GLY A 27 0.62 -9.52 -0.16
N CYS A 28 0.58 -9.07 -1.41
CA CYS A 28 -0.47 -9.44 -2.37
C CYS A 28 -0.09 -10.72 -3.15
N PRO A 29 -0.90 -11.81 -3.10
CA PRO A 29 -0.62 -13.04 -3.83
C PRO A 29 -0.93 -12.92 -5.34
N LEU A 30 -1.65 -11.88 -5.76
CA LEU A 30 -2.02 -11.68 -7.15
C LEU A 30 -0.85 -11.09 -7.96
N ARG A 31 -0.91 -11.29 -9.27
CA ARG A 31 0.07 -10.79 -10.26
C ARG A 31 -0.66 -10.11 -11.43
N CYS A 32 -1.51 -9.14 -11.09
CA CYS A 32 -2.27 -8.39 -12.08
C CYS A 32 -1.32 -7.65 -13.04
N ILE A 33 -1.62 -7.69 -14.35
CA ILE A 33 -0.80 -7.04 -15.40
C ILE A 33 -0.69 -5.52 -15.17
N TRP A 34 -1.75 -4.92 -14.64
CA TRP A 34 -1.90 -3.49 -14.34
C TRP A 34 -2.06 -3.25 -12.82
N CYS A 35 -1.17 -3.87 -12.02
CA CYS A 35 -1.17 -3.64 -10.59
C CYS A 35 -0.81 -2.17 -10.29
N HIS A 36 -1.71 -1.44 -9.61
CA HIS A 36 -1.46 -0.07 -9.16
C HIS A 36 -0.46 0.01 -7.99
N ASN A 37 -0.26 -1.09 -7.26
CA ASN A 37 0.61 -1.14 -6.08
C ASN A 37 1.56 -2.35 -6.18
N PRO A 38 2.47 -2.40 -7.17
CA PRO A 38 3.39 -3.52 -7.34
C PRO A 38 4.32 -3.75 -6.14
N GLU A 39 4.62 -2.70 -5.38
CA GLU A 39 5.37 -2.76 -4.12
C GLU A 39 4.67 -3.62 -3.07
N SER A 40 3.36 -3.85 -3.16
CA SER A 40 2.63 -4.73 -2.24
C SER A 40 2.89 -6.21 -2.51
N MET A 41 3.47 -6.60 -3.66
CA MET A 41 3.54 -8.02 -4.06
C MET A 41 4.53 -8.84 -3.24
N ASN A 42 5.66 -8.25 -2.85
CA ASN A 42 6.64 -8.93 -1.99
C ASN A 42 6.20 -8.84 -0.52
N ARG A 43 6.40 -9.93 0.22
CA ARG A 43 6.13 -10.00 1.66
C ARG A 43 7.30 -9.50 2.50
N ALA A 44 8.51 -9.47 1.93
CA ALA A 44 9.70 -9.02 2.64
C ALA A 44 9.76 -7.48 2.76
N PRO A 45 10.43 -6.95 3.79
CA PRO A 45 10.80 -5.54 3.85
C PRO A 45 11.70 -5.17 2.67
N GLU A 46 11.43 -4.01 2.07
CA GLU A 46 12.18 -3.49 0.92
C GLU A 46 12.50 -2.02 1.15
N LEU A 47 13.63 -1.56 0.62
CA LEU A 47 13.98 -0.15 0.62
C LEU A 47 13.01 0.60 -0.31
N SER A 48 12.25 1.52 0.27
CA SER A 48 11.44 2.46 -0.49
C SER A 48 12.20 3.78 -0.57
N SER A 49 12.57 4.21 -1.78
CA SER A 49 12.95 5.59 -2.06
C SER A 49 11.69 6.43 -1.97
N ARG A 50 11.58 7.25 -0.92
CA ARG A 50 10.45 8.16 -0.74
C ARG A 50 10.51 9.27 -1.79
N GLU A 51 9.87 9.02 -2.92
CA GLU A 51 9.61 10.03 -3.95
C GLU A 51 8.15 9.92 -4.40
N LYS A 52 7.24 10.03 -3.43
CA LYS A 52 5.85 10.39 -3.73
C LYS A 52 5.79 11.92 -3.65
N VAL A 53 6.18 12.57 -4.75
CA VAL A 53 5.86 13.98 -5.01
C VAL A 53 4.37 14.10 -5.26
#